data_AF-A0A1H5IKU1-F1
#
_entry.id   AF-A0A1H5IKU1-F1
#
_cell.length_a   1.000
_cell.length_b   1.000
_cell.length_c   1.000
_cell.angle_alpha   90.00
_cell.angle_beta   90.00
_cell.angle_gamma   90.00
#
_symmetry.space_group_name_H-M   'P 1'
#
loop_
_entity.id
_entity.type
_entity.pdbx_description
1 polymer ?
#
loop_
_entity_poly.entity_id
_entity_poly.type
_entity_poly.pdbx_seq_one_letter_code
_entity_poly.pdbx_strand_id
1 'polypeptide(L)'
;MSNPASFRDQSNWGDGYELAIEVGSTGDVELQTLLSALWPAAGVRGCFGRRDREPDEQDEVSCTVASLTEHGHLLGQVRLPTGQLAICGCRAVRGGDESSDWLDFYIPTGALDKAGIVYWDGRPFFRSAVIDDWLVGIATETFKQAPFSLGLVGWMVSGGADASTLAGELPKKRDMGYLLSRGGVLHYGAANT
;
A
#
# COMPACT_ATOMS: atom_id res chain seq x y z
N MET A 1 -21.61 -14.87 7.89
CA MET A 1 -20.14 -14.73 7.91
C MET A 1 -19.81 -13.56 6.99
N SER A 2 -19.19 -12.48 7.48
CA SER A 2 -18.80 -11.39 6.58
C SER A 2 -17.56 -11.81 5.79
N ASN A 3 -17.57 -11.58 4.48
CA ASN A 3 -16.49 -11.95 3.59
C ASN A 3 -15.56 -10.74 3.39
N PRO A 4 -14.33 -10.73 3.93
CA PRO A 4 -13.39 -9.61 3.76
C PRO A 4 -12.94 -9.40 2.31
N ALA A 5 -13.24 -10.33 1.39
CA ALA A 5 -12.97 -10.22 -0.03
C ALA A 5 -14.13 -9.67 -0.86
N SER A 6 -15.30 -9.43 -0.27
CA SER A 6 -16.46 -8.88 -1.00
C SER A 6 -16.25 -7.41 -1.32
N PHE A 7 -16.43 -7.05 -2.58
CA PHE A 7 -16.38 -5.65 -2.99
C PHE A 7 -17.67 -4.93 -2.56
N ARG A 8 -18.83 -5.57 -2.66
CA ARG A 8 -20.11 -4.91 -2.36
C ARG A 8 -20.35 -4.63 -0.90
N ASP A 9 -19.78 -5.41 0.00
CA ASP A 9 -19.89 -5.17 1.43
C ASP A 9 -19.21 -3.85 1.78
N GLN A 10 -20.01 -2.79 1.87
CA GLN A 10 -19.53 -1.43 2.16
C GLN A 10 -18.77 -1.35 3.49
N SER A 11 -19.06 -2.24 4.44
CA SER A 11 -18.34 -2.27 5.72
C SER A 11 -16.97 -2.93 5.63
N ASN A 12 -16.58 -3.49 4.48
CA ASN A 12 -15.17 -3.83 4.22
C ASN A 12 -14.34 -2.58 3.94
N TRP A 13 -14.94 -1.55 3.34
CA TRP A 13 -14.24 -0.33 2.96
C TRP A 13 -14.16 0.66 4.12
N GLY A 14 -13.13 1.50 4.10
CA GLY A 14 -12.78 2.47 5.12
C GLY A 14 -11.41 3.05 4.81
N ASP A 15 -10.72 3.55 5.84
CA ASP A 15 -9.30 3.91 5.72
C ASP A 15 -8.44 2.67 5.44
N GLY A 16 -7.19 2.89 5.04
CA GLY A 16 -6.26 1.82 4.66
C GLY A 16 -5.13 1.63 5.65
N TYR A 17 -4.76 0.37 5.90
CA TYR A 17 -3.40 0.02 6.33
C TYR A 17 -2.57 -0.19 5.08
N GLU A 18 -1.48 0.55 4.93
CA GLU A 18 -0.84 0.77 3.64
C GLU A 18 0.67 0.64 3.65
N LEU A 19 1.18 0.30 2.46
CA LEU A 19 2.53 0.54 2.00
C LEU A 19 2.45 1.75 1.05
N ALA A 20 3.02 2.88 1.46
CA ALA A 20 3.15 4.07 0.63
C ALA A 20 4.59 4.16 0.11
N ILE A 21 4.78 4.09 -1.22
CA ILE A 21 6.10 4.21 -1.84
C ILE A 21 6.24 5.60 -2.45
N GLU A 22 7.29 6.32 -2.07
CA GLU A 22 7.62 7.61 -2.67
C GLU A 22 8.14 7.39 -4.10
N VAL A 23 7.44 7.99 -5.06
CA VAL A 23 7.78 7.93 -6.49
C VAL A 23 8.81 9.00 -6.84
N GLY A 24 8.74 10.16 -6.19
CA GLY A 24 9.54 11.34 -6.48
C GLY A 24 8.76 12.37 -7.30
N SER A 25 9.39 12.96 -8.33
CA SER A 25 8.74 13.95 -9.20
C SER A 25 7.52 13.38 -9.93
N THR A 26 6.63 14.26 -10.41
CA THR A 26 5.28 14.01 -10.96
C THR A 26 5.19 13.18 -12.26
N GLY A 27 6.13 12.27 -12.50
CA GLY A 27 6.21 11.44 -13.70
C GLY A 27 5.34 10.18 -13.63
N ASP A 28 4.50 9.99 -14.63
CA ASP A 28 3.69 8.77 -14.78
C ASP A 28 4.54 7.54 -15.12
N VAL A 29 5.77 7.71 -15.63
CA VAL A 29 6.66 6.61 -16.01
C VAL A 29 7.17 5.88 -14.76
N GLU A 30 7.65 6.62 -13.77
CA GLU A 30 8.12 6.09 -12.49
C GLU A 30 6.97 5.47 -11.71
N LEU A 31 5.82 6.15 -11.66
CA LEU A 31 4.60 5.64 -11.04
C LEU A 31 4.14 4.32 -11.70
N GLN A 32 4.15 4.25 -13.04
CA GLN A 32 3.81 3.03 -13.78
C GLN A 32 4.81 1.91 -13.50
N THR A 33 6.10 2.22 -13.43
CA THR A 33 7.15 1.25 -13.13
C THR A 33 6.95 0.63 -11.75
N LEU A 34 6.65 1.45 -10.74
CA LEU A 34 6.34 0.99 -9.39
C LEU A 34 5.04 0.21 -9.33
N LEU A 35 3.96 0.67 -9.98
CA LEU A 35 2.68 -0.04 -10.03
C LEU A 35 2.84 -1.42 -10.66
N SER A 36 3.54 -1.51 -11.80
CA SER A 36 3.80 -2.76 -12.50
C SER A 36 4.65 -3.76 -11.70
N ALA A 37 5.54 -3.28 -10.83
CA ALA A 37 6.33 -4.13 -9.94
C ALA A 37 5.53 -4.54 -8.68
N LEU A 38 4.78 -3.60 -8.09
CA LEU A 38 4.06 -3.77 -6.84
C LEU A 38 2.89 -4.74 -6.97
N TRP A 39 2.07 -4.58 -8.01
CA TRP A 39 0.85 -5.37 -8.17
C TRP A 39 1.09 -6.88 -8.16
N PRO A 40 2.04 -7.43 -8.94
CA PRO A 40 2.39 -8.86 -8.87
C PRO A 40 3.16 -9.22 -7.59
N ALA A 41 4.00 -8.32 -7.04
CA ALA A 41 4.71 -8.56 -5.78
C ALA A 41 3.75 -8.77 -4.59
N ALA A 42 2.65 -8.03 -4.57
CA ALA A 42 1.55 -8.19 -3.62
C ALA A 42 0.67 -9.43 -3.88
N GLY A 43 0.86 -10.11 -5.01
CA GLY A 43 0.05 -11.26 -5.41
C GLY A 43 -1.42 -10.90 -5.62
N VAL A 44 -1.69 -9.68 -6.09
CA VAL A 44 -3.06 -9.19 -6.30
C VAL A 44 -3.75 -9.99 -7.40
N ARG A 45 -4.98 -10.39 -7.12
CA ARG A 45 -5.87 -11.09 -8.05
C ARG A 45 -6.87 -10.12 -8.65
N GLY A 46 -6.91 -10.12 -9.98
CA GLY A 46 -7.70 -9.18 -10.76
C GLY A 46 -7.19 -7.74 -10.68
N CYS A 47 -7.80 -6.87 -11.47
CA CYS A 47 -7.60 -5.44 -11.42
C CYS A 47 -8.90 -4.76 -11.83
N PHE A 48 -9.54 -4.04 -10.91
CA PHE A 48 -10.91 -3.56 -11.08
C PHE A 48 -11.02 -2.08 -10.75
N GLY A 49 -11.87 -1.36 -11.48
CA GLY A 49 -12.11 0.07 -11.28
C GLY A 49 -13.32 0.40 -10.40
N ARG A 50 -14.18 -0.58 -10.08
CA ARG A 50 -15.47 -0.32 -9.39
C ARG A 50 -15.60 -1.12 -8.12
N ARG A 51 -15.82 -0.41 -7.00
CA ARG A 51 -16.02 -0.99 -5.67
C ARG A 51 -17.45 -1.49 -5.40
N ASP A 52 -18.42 -1.10 -6.21
CA ASP A 52 -19.86 -1.42 -6.03
C ASP A 52 -20.29 -2.70 -6.77
N ARG A 53 -19.34 -3.39 -7.40
CA ARG A 53 -19.56 -4.65 -8.14
C ARG A 53 -18.57 -5.70 -7.67
N GLU A 54 -19.01 -6.94 -7.58
CA GLU A 54 -18.11 -8.06 -7.32
C GLU A 54 -17.20 -8.33 -8.53
N PRO A 55 -16.05 -9.00 -8.34
CA PRO A 55 -15.13 -9.34 -9.43
C PRO A 55 -15.77 -10.06 -10.63
N ASP A 56 -16.78 -10.89 -10.41
CA ASP A 56 -17.48 -11.65 -11.47
C ASP A 56 -18.55 -10.84 -12.22
N GLU A 57 -18.78 -9.58 -11.83
CA GLU A 57 -19.81 -8.70 -12.39
C GLU A 57 -19.25 -7.49 -13.12
N GLN A 58 -17.93 -7.47 -13.31
CA GLN A 58 -17.22 -6.43 -14.00
C GLN A 58 -16.02 -7.00 -14.74
N ASP A 59 -15.68 -6.36 -15.87
CA ASP A 59 -14.46 -6.67 -16.58
C ASP A 59 -13.25 -6.14 -15.79
N GLU A 60 -12.13 -6.87 -15.88
CA GLU A 60 -10.85 -6.37 -15.41
C GLU A 60 -10.41 -5.17 -16.27
N VAL A 61 -9.82 -4.18 -15.61
CA VAL A 61 -9.17 -3.04 -16.24
C VAL A 61 -7.67 -3.30 -16.34
N SER A 62 -6.98 -2.55 -17.20
CA SER A 62 -5.53 -2.67 -17.30
C SER A 62 -4.86 -2.11 -16.03
N CYS A 63 -3.89 -2.82 -15.46
CA CYS A 63 -3.11 -2.33 -14.32
C CYS A 63 -2.12 -1.24 -14.76
N THR A 64 -2.65 -0.04 -14.97
CA THR A 64 -1.93 1.11 -15.52
C THR A 64 -2.23 2.39 -14.77
N VAL A 65 -1.32 3.37 -14.85
CA VAL A 65 -1.53 4.71 -14.31
C VAL A 65 -2.74 5.40 -14.94
N ALA A 66 -3.01 5.13 -16.22
CA ALA A 66 -4.19 5.65 -16.90
C ALA A 66 -5.49 5.14 -16.25
N SER A 67 -5.61 3.82 -16.05
CA SER A 67 -6.79 3.23 -15.37
C SER A 67 -6.87 3.65 -13.90
N LEU A 68 -5.73 3.75 -13.21
CA LEU A 68 -5.67 4.26 -11.84
C LEU A 68 -6.16 5.71 -11.75
N THR A 69 -5.82 6.55 -12.74
CA THR A 69 -6.28 7.94 -12.83
C THR A 69 -7.77 8.01 -13.17
N GLU A 70 -8.23 7.20 -14.12
CA GLU A 70 -9.64 7.15 -14.54
C GLU A 70 -10.57 6.75 -13.38
N HIS A 71 -10.18 5.74 -12.61
CA HIS A 71 -11.00 5.19 -11.53
C HIS A 71 -10.67 5.77 -10.15
N GLY A 72 -9.60 6.54 -10.03
CA GLY A 72 -9.02 7.03 -8.78
C GLY A 72 -8.29 5.95 -7.97
N HIS A 73 -8.69 4.68 -8.12
CA HIS A 73 -8.12 3.51 -7.47
C HIS A 73 -8.14 2.32 -8.43
N LEU A 74 -7.16 1.44 -8.28
CA LEU A 74 -7.23 0.08 -8.79
C LEU A 74 -7.51 -0.86 -7.62
N LEU A 75 -8.46 -1.77 -7.80
CA LEU A 75 -8.93 -2.66 -6.75
C LEU A 75 -8.61 -4.11 -7.11
N GLY A 76 -8.43 -4.95 -6.10
CA GLY A 76 -8.19 -6.37 -6.30
C GLY A 76 -8.42 -7.17 -5.02
N GLN A 77 -7.97 -8.41 -5.05
CA GLN A 77 -7.99 -9.28 -3.86
C GLN A 77 -6.60 -9.85 -3.59
N VAL A 78 -6.21 -9.91 -2.32
CA VAL A 78 -4.95 -10.48 -1.86
C VAL A 78 -5.17 -11.54 -0.81
N ARG A 79 -4.22 -12.46 -0.69
CA ARG A 79 -4.19 -13.40 0.42
C ARG A 79 -3.36 -12.77 1.55
N LEU A 80 -4.03 -12.48 2.66
CA LEU A 80 -3.39 -11.99 3.87
C LEU A 80 -2.49 -13.07 4.48
N PRO A 81 -1.55 -12.70 5.38
CA PRO A 81 -0.70 -13.66 6.10
C PRO A 81 -1.47 -14.74 6.87
N THR A 82 -2.71 -14.45 7.29
CA THR A 82 -3.62 -15.42 7.92
C THR A 82 -4.15 -16.48 6.96
N GLY A 83 -3.85 -16.36 5.66
CA GLY A 83 -4.35 -17.21 4.59
C GLY A 83 -5.74 -16.81 4.07
N GLN A 84 -6.42 -15.84 4.68
CA GLN A 84 -7.71 -15.35 4.22
C GLN A 84 -7.57 -14.44 3.00
N LEU A 85 -8.57 -14.49 2.11
CA LEU A 85 -8.68 -13.57 0.99
C LEU A 85 -9.33 -12.27 1.47
N ALA A 86 -8.77 -11.12 1.13
CA ALA A 86 -9.31 -9.81 1.45
C ALA A 86 -9.23 -8.88 0.25
N ILE A 87 -10.09 -7.86 0.21
CA ILE A 87 -9.98 -6.78 -0.77
C ILE A 87 -8.72 -5.94 -0.50
N CYS A 88 -8.14 -5.40 -1.56
CA CYS A 88 -7.08 -4.39 -1.51
C CYS A 88 -7.36 -3.29 -2.51
N GLY A 89 -6.65 -2.17 -2.37
CA GLY A 89 -6.64 -1.12 -3.37
C GLY A 89 -5.24 -0.55 -3.57
N CYS A 90 -5.07 0.15 -4.69
CA CYS A 90 -3.93 0.99 -4.94
C CYS A 90 -4.37 2.32 -5.52
N ARG A 91 -3.75 3.42 -5.10
CA ARG A 91 -4.00 4.76 -5.61
C ARG A 91 -2.71 5.53 -5.74
N ALA A 92 -2.73 6.57 -6.56
CA ALA A 92 -1.68 7.58 -6.58
C ALA A 92 -2.11 8.77 -5.73
N VAL A 93 -1.21 9.25 -4.88
CA VAL A 93 -1.34 10.54 -4.21
C VAL A 93 -0.39 11.49 -4.91
N ARG A 94 -0.94 12.56 -5.49
CA ARG A 94 -0.17 13.53 -6.26
C ARG A 94 0.24 14.68 -5.35
N GLY A 95 1.54 14.89 -5.19
CA GLY A 95 2.09 15.92 -4.31
C GLY A 95 2.14 17.31 -4.95
N GLY A 96 2.12 17.36 -6.29
CA GLY A 96 2.24 18.60 -7.04
C GLY A 96 3.66 19.18 -6.98
N ASP A 97 3.78 20.50 -7.02
CA ASP A 97 5.10 21.16 -7.06
C ASP A 97 5.80 21.22 -5.69
N GLU A 98 5.07 20.96 -4.61
CA GLU A 98 5.53 21.14 -3.22
C GLU A 98 5.85 19.82 -2.50
N SER A 99 5.44 18.67 -3.04
CA SER A 99 5.74 17.36 -2.47
C SER A 99 5.81 16.26 -3.53
N SER A 100 6.43 15.13 -3.17
CA SER A 100 6.56 13.97 -4.06
C SER A 100 5.21 13.30 -4.34
N ASP A 101 5.13 12.62 -5.48
CA ASP A 101 4.06 11.66 -5.74
C ASP A 101 4.29 10.37 -4.94
N TRP A 102 3.19 9.73 -4.56
CA TRP A 102 3.18 8.47 -3.81
C TRP A 102 2.30 7.43 -4.49
N LEU A 103 2.74 6.17 -4.42
CA LEU A 103 1.93 5.02 -4.75
C LEU A 103 1.51 4.32 -3.45
N ASP A 104 0.22 4.39 -3.13
CA ASP A 104 -0.33 3.82 -1.90
C ASP A 104 -1.00 2.49 -2.25
N PHE A 105 -0.43 1.39 -1.76
CA PHE A 105 -1.09 0.08 -1.76
C PHE A 105 -1.65 -0.19 -0.37
N TYR A 106 -2.94 -0.48 -0.27
CA TYR A 106 -3.62 -0.55 1.01
C TYR A 106 -4.60 -1.72 1.13
N ILE A 107 -4.78 -2.17 2.36
CA ILE A 107 -5.87 -3.06 2.77
C ILE A 107 -6.84 -2.24 3.62
N PRO A 108 -8.13 -2.15 3.23
CA PRO A 108 -9.14 -1.48 4.03
C PRO A 108 -9.25 -2.07 5.45
N THR A 109 -9.36 -1.20 6.45
CA THR A 109 -9.46 -1.59 7.86
C THR A 109 -10.66 -2.47 8.15
N GLY A 110 -11.82 -2.19 7.55
CA GLY A 110 -13.01 -3.04 7.68
C GLY A 110 -12.81 -4.47 7.16
N ALA A 111 -11.99 -4.65 6.12
CA ALA A 111 -11.60 -5.97 5.64
C ALA A 111 -10.61 -6.66 6.59
N LEU A 112 -9.67 -5.92 7.19
CA LEU A 112 -8.74 -6.43 8.20
C LEU A 112 -9.49 -6.88 9.47
N ASP A 113 -10.48 -6.12 9.94
CA ASP A 113 -11.31 -6.46 11.10
C ASP A 113 -11.99 -7.82 10.93
N LYS A 114 -12.59 -8.01 9.76
CA LYS A 114 -13.31 -9.25 9.42
C LYS A 114 -12.37 -10.40 9.15
N ALA A 115 -11.13 -10.10 8.77
CA ALA A 115 -10.07 -11.07 8.68
C ALA A 115 -9.46 -11.45 10.07
N GLY A 116 -9.98 -10.84 11.15
CA GLY A 116 -9.49 -11.09 12.50
C GLY A 116 -8.05 -10.60 12.72
N ILE A 117 -7.57 -9.68 11.87
CA ILE A 117 -6.29 -9.05 12.08
C ILE A 117 -6.46 -8.14 13.28
N VAL A 118 -5.76 -8.45 14.37
CA VAL A 118 -5.58 -7.46 15.42
C VAL A 118 -4.54 -6.52 14.89
N TYR A 119 -5.04 -5.38 14.49
CA TYR A 119 -4.23 -4.23 14.45
C TYR A 119 -4.42 -3.57 15.87
N TRP A 120 -5.63 -3.22 16.40
CA TRP A 120 -5.75 -2.13 17.40
C TRP A 120 -5.63 -2.54 18.86
N ASP A 121 -4.81 -1.82 19.64
CA ASP A 121 -4.64 -2.03 21.08
C ASP A 121 -5.10 -0.86 21.98
N GLY A 122 -5.72 0.18 21.39
CA GLY A 122 -6.19 1.36 22.13
C GLY A 122 -5.21 2.53 22.20
N ARG A 123 -4.02 2.45 21.57
CA ARG A 123 -3.05 3.56 21.48
C ARG A 123 -3.24 4.43 20.23
N PRO A 124 -2.69 5.68 20.20
CA PRO A 124 -2.87 6.61 19.08
C PRO A 124 -2.14 6.22 17.79
N PHE A 125 -1.13 5.35 17.88
CA PHE A 125 -0.29 4.96 16.75
C PHE A 125 -0.19 3.44 16.69
N PHE A 126 -0.90 2.91 15.74
CA PHE A 126 -1.56 1.65 15.91
C PHE A 126 -1.07 0.69 14.80
N ARG A 127 -0.59 -0.53 15.18
CA ARG A 127 0.25 -1.38 14.33
C ARG A 127 -0.07 -2.87 14.43
N SER A 128 0.11 -3.59 13.33
CA SER A 128 0.10 -5.05 13.32
C SER A 128 1.42 -5.55 12.77
N ALA A 129 2.27 -6.11 13.63
CA ALA A 129 3.58 -6.64 13.20
C ALA A 129 3.44 -7.66 12.04
N VAL A 130 2.34 -8.43 12.04
CA VAL A 130 2.04 -9.39 10.98
C VAL A 130 1.76 -8.70 9.63
N ILE A 131 1.03 -7.57 9.64
CA ILE A 131 0.78 -6.81 8.42
C ILE A 131 2.01 -6.00 8.02
N ASP A 132 2.75 -5.45 8.98
CA ASP A 132 4.00 -4.73 8.73
C ASP A 132 5.00 -5.63 8.00
N ASP A 133 5.28 -6.82 8.55
CA ASP A 133 6.20 -7.79 7.94
C ASP A 133 5.76 -8.19 6.53
N TRP A 134 4.44 -8.32 6.32
CA TRP A 134 3.88 -8.67 5.01
C TRP A 134 4.04 -7.53 3.99
N LEU A 135 3.73 -6.29 4.37
CA LEU A 135 3.91 -5.11 3.53
C LEU A 135 5.40 -4.85 3.24
N VAL A 136 6.28 -5.07 4.21
CA VAL A 136 7.74 -5.02 4.04
C VAL A 136 8.20 -6.08 3.04
N GLY A 137 7.62 -7.29 3.07
CA GLY A 137 7.87 -8.33 2.09
C GLY A 137 7.49 -7.89 0.67
N ILE A 138 6.30 -7.30 0.50
CA ILE A 138 5.84 -6.74 -0.78
C ILE A 138 6.78 -5.64 -1.27
N ALA A 139 7.15 -4.71 -0.39
CA ALA A 139 8.08 -3.64 -0.70
C ALA A 139 9.45 -4.17 -1.14
N THR A 140 9.94 -5.22 -0.47
CA THR A 140 11.21 -5.87 -0.80
C THR A 140 11.17 -6.51 -2.19
N GLU A 141 10.11 -7.22 -2.55
CA GLU A 141 9.95 -7.82 -3.88
C GLU A 141 9.72 -6.76 -4.97
N THR A 142 9.03 -5.68 -4.64
CA THR A 142 8.85 -4.52 -5.52
C THR A 142 10.20 -3.86 -5.82
N PHE A 143 10.99 -3.60 -4.78
CA PHE A 143 12.29 -2.92 -4.88
C PHE A 143 13.30 -3.67 -5.77
N LYS A 144 13.24 -5.00 -5.81
CA LYS A 144 14.09 -5.80 -6.73
C LYS A 144 13.84 -5.49 -8.20
N GLN A 145 12.64 -5.06 -8.55
CA GLN A 145 12.22 -4.78 -9.93
C GLN A 145 12.17 -3.29 -10.23
N ALA A 146 11.76 -2.49 -9.26
CA ALA A 146 11.61 -1.04 -9.34
C ALA A 146 12.17 -0.41 -8.05
N PRO A 147 13.48 -0.08 -8.01
CA PRO A 147 14.08 0.56 -6.84
C PRO A 147 13.46 1.92 -6.54
N PHE A 148 13.27 2.23 -5.26
CA PHE A 148 12.74 3.49 -4.75
C PHE A 148 13.54 3.99 -3.54
N SER A 149 13.46 5.28 -3.23
CA SER A 149 14.27 5.88 -2.16
C SER A 149 13.64 5.70 -0.76
N LEU A 150 12.31 5.77 -0.68
CA LEU A 150 11.55 5.69 0.55
C LEU A 150 10.24 4.92 0.35
N GLY A 151 9.94 4.05 1.31
CA GLY A 151 8.60 3.51 1.54
C GLY A 151 8.21 3.67 3.01
N LEU A 152 6.92 3.84 3.26
CA LEU A 152 6.34 3.96 4.59
C LEU A 152 5.30 2.86 4.78
N VAL A 153 5.22 2.33 5.99
CA VAL A 153 4.26 1.28 6.37
C VAL A 153 3.46 1.72 7.58
N GLY A 154 2.14 1.72 7.47
CA GLY A 154 1.27 2.06 8.58
C GLY A 154 -0.13 2.46 8.15
N TRP A 155 -0.82 3.22 8.99
CA TRP A 155 -2.14 3.76 8.69
C TRP A 155 -2.02 5.19 8.14
N MET A 156 -2.44 5.40 6.88
CA MET A 156 -2.47 6.72 6.23
C MET A 156 -1.13 7.47 6.35
N VAL A 157 -0.06 6.87 5.82
CA VAL A 157 1.33 7.28 6.01
C VAL A 157 1.92 8.05 4.82
N SER A 158 1.27 8.08 3.66
CA SER A 158 1.75 8.87 2.52
C SER A 158 1.95 10.35 2.87
N GLY A 159 3.09 10.91 2.44
CA GLY A 159 3.52 12.27 2.80
C GLY A 159 3.95 12.46 4.27
N GLY A 160 4.04 11.40 5.07
CA GLY A 160 4.49 11.47 6.47
C GLY A 160 5.99 11.74 6.64
N ALA A 161 6.79 11.54 5.59
CA ALA A 161 8.21 11.87 5.51
C ALA A 161 8.66 11.95 4.05
N ASP A 162 9.81 12.59 3.79
CA ASP A 162 10.40 12.71 2.45
C ASP A 162 11.78 12.06 2.39
N ALA A 163 12.11 11.30 1.34
CA ALA A 163 13.43 10.69 1.18
C ALA A 163 14.55 11.74 1.20
N SER A 164 14.29 12.92 0.63
CA SER A 164 15.24 14.03 0.55
C SER A 164 15.64 14.52 1.94
N THR A 165 14.68 14.64 2.86
CA THR A 165 14.89 15.04 4.25
C THR A 165 15.58 13.95 5.07
N LEU A 166 15.25 12.68 4.82
CA LEU A 166 15.83 11.54 5.54
C LEU A 166 17.26 11.21 5.10
N ALA A 167 17.64 11.53 3.85
CA ALA A 167 18.96 11.28 3.29
C ALA A 167 19.46 9.82 3.47
N GLY A 168 18.54 8.85 3.46
CA GLY A 168 18.84 7.43 3.68
C GLY A 168 19.10 7.04 5.15
N GLU A 169 18.85 7.93 6.11
CA GLU A 169 18.98 7.66 7.54
C GLU A 169 17.62 7.43 8.21
N LEU A 170 17.53 6.36 9.00
CA LEU A 170 16.32 6.06 9.77
C LEU A 170 16.14 7.09 10.91
N PRO A 171 14.94 7.69 11.07
CA PRO A 171 14.64 8.52 12.22
C PRO A 171 14.83 7.78 13.54
N LYS A 172 15.27 8.49 14.59
CA LYS A 172 15.40 7.91 15.94
C LYS A 172 14.04 7.56 16.55
N LYS A 173 13.04 8.42 16.34
CA LYS A 173 11.64 8.21 16.72
C LYS A 173 10.84 7.93 15.45
N ARG A 174 10.07 6.84 15.43
CA ARG A 174 9.35 6.36 14.26
C ARG A 174 7.93 5.99 14.66
N ASP A 175 6.98 6.83 14.28
CA ASP A 175 5.55 6.60 14.51
C ASP A 175 4.94 5.58 13.54
N MET A 176 5.65 5.31 12.44
CA MET A 176 5.34 4.37 11.35
C MET A 176 6.59 3.57 10.95
N GLY A 177 6.42 2.53 10.13
CA GLY A 177 7.53 1.78 9.56
C GLY A 177 8.20 2.55 8.42
N TYR A 178 9.53 2.45 8.31
CA TYR A 178 10.32 3.11 7.27
C TYR A 178 11.11 2.08 6.47
N LEU A 179 11.10 2.22 5.15
CA LEU A 179 11.87 1.45 4.20
C LEU A 179 12.79 2.41 3.45
N LEU A 180 14.10 2.36 3.72
CA LEU A 180 15.08 3.28 3.13
C LEU A 180 16.10 2.52 2.31
N SER A 181 16.34 2.99 1.08
CA SER A 181 17.40 2.45 0.23
C SER A 181 18.77 2.99 0.65
N ARG A 182 19.72 2.10 0.92
CA ARG A 182 21.12 2.45 1.17
C ARG A 182 22.04 1.46 0.47
N GLY A 183 22.86 1.97 -0.45
CA GLY A 183 23.80 1.12 -1.21
C GLY A 183 23.09 0.03 -2.04
N GLY A 184 21.88 0.31 -2.53
CA GLY A 184 21.09 -0.65 -3.31
C GLY A 184 20.41 -1.75 -2.47
N VAL A 185 20.39 -1.61 -1.15
CA VAL A 185 19.67 -2.50 -0.23
C VAL A 185 18.56 -1.73 0.45
N LEU A 186 17.37 -2.34 0.52
CA LEU A 186 16.23 -1.78 1.24
C LEU A 186 16.32 -2.16 2.73
N HIS A 187 16.38 -1.17 3.60
CA HIS A 187 16.45 -1.35 5.05
C HIS A 187 15.11 -1.01 5.69
N TYR A 188 14.54 -1.96 6.42
CA TYR A 188 13.35 -1.73 7.22
C TYR A 188 13.72 -1.28 8.65
N GLY A 189 13.15 -0.14 9.06
CA GLY A 189 13.14 0.33 10.43
C GLY A 189 11.72 0.31 10.97
N ALA A 190 11.41 -0.69 11.81
CA ALA A 190 10.14 -0.76 12.49
C ALA A 190 9.90 0.47 13.36
N ALA A 191 8.64 0.86 13.43
CA ALA A 191 8.17 1.92 14.29
C ALA A 191 8.50 1.61 15.77
N ASN A 192 8.83 2.64 16.56
CA ASN A 192 9.42 2.45 17.90
C ASN A 192 8.93 3.45 18.96
N THR A 193 7.89 4.21 18.65
CA THR A 193 7.15 5.07 19.58
C THR A 193 5.79 4.49 19.92
#